data_AF-A0A9E4B9Z1-F1
#
_entry.id   AF-A0A9E4B9Z1-F1
#
_cell.length_a   1.000
_cell.length_b   1.000
_cell.length_c   1.000
_cell.angle_alpha   90.00
_cell.angle_beta   90.00
_cell.angle_gamma   90.00
#
_symmetry.space_group_name_H-M   'P 1'
#
loop_
_entity.id
_entity.type
_entity.pdbx_description
1 polymer ?
#
loop_
_entity_poly.entity_id
_entity_poly.type
_entity_poly.pdbx_seq_one_letter_code
_entity_poly.pdbx_strand_id
1 'polypeptide(L)' 'MITYDDFQAELGRRKRERWAKILASEPPGRPPGRRPRDPHKQRLLLELDRARLERERPELFSRPP' A
#
# COMPACT_ATOMS: atom_id res chain seq x y z
N MET A 1 10.43 -19.60 -23.75
CA MET A 1 9.38 -19.75 -22.72
C MET A 1 10.09 -19.92 -21.40
N ILE A 2 9.86 -19.03 -20.43
CA ILE A 2 10.52 -19.11 -19.11
C ILE A 2 9.96 -20.28 -18.31
N THR A 3 10.80 -20.94 -17.52
CA THR A 3 10.34 -22.00 -16.62
C THR A 3 9.52 -21.41 -15.48
N TYR A 4 8.69 -22.23 -14.85
CA TYR A 4 7.93 -21.80 -13.68
C TYR A 4 8.85 -21.37 -12.52
N ASP A 5 9.99 -22.03 -12.37
CA ASP A 5 10.99 -21.72 -11.34
C ASP A 5 11.66 -20.36 -11.61
N ASP A 6 12.01 -20.07 -12.87
CA ASP A 6 12.55 -18.77 -13.26
C ASP A 6 11.54 -17.64 -13.03
N PHE A 7 10.26 -17.92 -13.26
CA PHE A 7 9.18 -16.97 -13.00
C PHE A 7 9.00 -16.70 -11.49
N GLN A 8 9.07 -17.72 -10.65
CA GLN A 8 9.04 -17.57 -9.18
C GLN A 8 10.25 -16.79 -8.66
N ALA A 9 11.44 -17.07 -9.19
CA ALA A 9 12.67 -16.36 -8.83
C ALA A 9 12.59 -14.87 -9.19
N GLU A 10 12.09 -14.55 -10.38
CA GLU A 10 11.90 -13.18 -10.85
C GLU A 10 10.83 -12.43 -10.01
N LEU A 11 9.72 -13.08 -9.68
CA LEU A 11 8.72 -12.54 -8.76
C LEU A 11 9.30 -12.25 -7.37
N GLY A 12 10.07 -13.19 -6.82
CA GLY A 12 10.73 -13.04 -5.53
C GLY A 12 11.71 -11.87 -5.53
N ARG A 13 12.50 -11.72 -6.60
CA ARG A 13 13.42 -10.60 -6.81
C ARG A 13 12.68 -9.27 -6.84
N ARG A 14 11.66 -9.12 -7.68
CA ARG A 14 10.85 -7.88 -7.79
C ARG A 14 10.20 -7.50 -6.46
N LYS A 15 9.70 -8.48 -5.71
CA LYS A 15 9.10 -8.26 -4.40
C LYS A 15 10.13 -7.69 -3.42
N ARG A 16 11.34 -8.26 -3.36
CA ARG A 16 12.43 -7.75 -2.51
C ARG A 16 12.84 -6.34 -2.89
N GLU A 17 13.03 -6.06 -4.18
CA GLU A 17 13.39 -4.72 -4.66
C GLU A 17 12.31 -3.68 -4.31
N ARG A 18 11.02 -4.03 -4.45
CA ARG A 18 9.92 -3.16 -4.05
C ARG A 18 9.93 -2.86 -2.55
N TRP A 19 10.13 -3.89 -1.72
CA TRP A 19 10.21 -3.70 -0.26
C TRP A 19 11.41 -2.86 0.17
N ALA A 20 12.57 -3.05 -0.46
CA ALA A 20 13.75 -2.23 -0.20
C ALA A 20 13.49 -0.74 -0.48
N LYS A 21 12.81 -0.41 -1.59
CA LYS A 21 12.42 0.97 -1.92
C LYS A 21 11.45 1.55 -0.90
N ILE A 22 10.45 0.78 -0.47
CA ILE A 22 9.46 1.21 0.54
C ILE A 22 10.19 1.52 1.85
N LEU A 23 11.01 0.59 2.34
CA LEU A 23 11.75 0.75 3.59
C LEU A 23 12.75 1.92 3.53
N ALA A 24 13.43 2.13 2.39
CA ALA A 24 14.33 3.26 2.21
C ALA A 24 13.61 4.62 2.18
N SER A 25 12.33 4.65 1.77
CA SER A 25 11.50 5.86 1.76
C SER A 25 10.82 6.16 3.09
N GLU A 26 10.91 5.27 4.08
CA GLU A 26 10.29 5.50 5.40
C GLU A 26 11.19 6.38 6.28
N PRO A 27 10.62 7.42 6.93
CA PRO A 27 11.38 8.26 7.85
C PRO A 27 11.89 7.44 9.05
N PRO A 28 13.14 7.69 9.51
CA PRO A 28 13.71 6.98 10.63
C PRO A 28 12.86 7.19 11.89
N GLY A 29 12.45 6.08 12.53
CA GLY A 29 11.64 6.10 13.76
C GLY A 29 10.21 5.58 13.61
N ARG A 30 9.76 5.18 12.41
CA ARG A 30 8.49 4.46 12.26
C ARG A 30 8.64 3.03 12.80
N PRO A 31 7.94 2.63 13.88
CA PRO A 31 8.06 1.27 14.39
C PRO A 31 7.56 0.27 13.33
N PRO A 32 8.31 -0.81 13.05
CA PRO A 32 7.91 -1.81 12.06
C PRO A 32 6.54 -2.37 12.46
N GLY A 33 5.53 -2.13 11.62
CA GLY A 33 4.25 -2.83 11.71
C GLY A 33 3.27 -2.37 12.81
N ARG A 34 3.29 -1.11 13.29
CA ARG A 34 2.07 -0.60 13.95
C ARG A 34 1.02 -0.23 12.90
N ARG A 35 0.32 -1.25 12.37
CA ARG A 35 -1.10 -1.05 12.07
C ARG A 35 -1.73 -0.45 13.33
N PRO A 36 -2.65 0.53 13.24
CA PRO A 36 -3.37 0.95 14.43
C PRO A 36 -4.01 -0.30 15.05
N ARG A 37 -3.52 -0.74 16.22
CA ARG A 37 -4.21 -1.81 16.98
C ARG A 37 -5.59 -1.35 17.45
N ASP A 38 -5.77 -0.04 17.48
CA ASP A 38 -6.97 0.65 17.86
C ASP A 38 -7.94 0.75 16.66
N PRO A 39 -9.10 0.06 16.71
CA PRO A 39 -10.12 0.13 15.67
C PRO A 39 -10.59 1.54 15.38
N HIS A 40 -10.57 2.45 16.37
CA HIS A 40 -10.99 3.84 16.20
C HIS A 40 -9.99 4.61 15.33
N LYS A 41 -8.69 4.41 15.55
CA LYS A 41 -7.64 5.04 14.72
C LYS A 41 -7.62 4.50 13.29
N GLN A 42 -7.96 3.22 13.11
CA GLN A 42 -8.11 2.66 11.78
C GLN A 42 -9.30 3.27 11.03
N ARG A 43 -10.46 3.42 11.70
CA ARG A 43 -11.63 4.10 11.12
C ARG A 43 -11.32 5.54 10.73
N LEU A 44 -10.68 6.30 11.62
CA LEU A 44 -10.30 7.69 11.34
C LEU A 44 -9.36 7.81 10.13
N LEU A 45 -8.36 6.94 10.00
CA LEU A 45 -7.47 6.94 8.85
C LEU A 45 -8.20 6.58 7.55
N LEU A 46 -9.14 5.63 7.58
CA LEU A 46 -9.95 5.27 6.42
C LEU A 46 -10.89 6.41 5.99
N GLU A 47 -11.46 7.15 6.94
CA GLU A 47 -12.28 8.33 6.65
C GLU A 47 -11.46 9.45 5.99
N LEU A 48 -10.25 9.72 6.52
CA LEU A 48 -9.34 10.70 5.95
C LEU A 48 -8.85 10.30 4.55
N ASP A 49 -8.51 9.03 4.34
CA ASP A 49 -8.12 8.50 3.03
C ASP A 49 -9.29 8.59 2.04
N ARG A 50 -10.52 8.30 2.48
CA ARG A 50 -11.72 8.45 1.64
C ARG A 50 -11.92 9.89 1.19
N ALA A 51 -11.86 10.85 2.12
CA ALA A 51 -11.99 12.28 1.79
C ALA A 51 -10.87 12.77 0.87
N ARG A 52 -9.65 12.27 1.05
CA ARG A 52 -8.52 12.58 0.17
C ARG A 52 -8.74 12.04 -1.24
N LEU A 53 -9.17 10.79 -1.36
CA LEU A 53 -9.46 10.16 -2.65
C LEU A 53 -10.64 10.82 -3.37
N GLU A 54 -11.66 11.26 -2.63
CA GLU A 54 -12.80 11.99 -3.20
C GLU A 54 -12.36 13.34 -3.80
N ARG A 55 -11.38 14.00 -3.17
CA ARG A 55 -10.80 15.25 -3.70
C ARG A 55 -9.84 15.02 -4.87
N GLU A 56 -9.01 13.99 -4.80
CA GLU A 56 -7.97 13.72 -5.81
C GLU A 56 -8.51 12.95 -7.03
N ARG A 57 -9.56 12.15 -6.84
CA ARG A 57 -10.14 11.22 -7.83
C ARG A 57 -11.67 11.14 -7.71
N PRO A 58 -12.39 12.25 -7.91
CA PRO A 58 -13.84 12.28 -7.80
C PRO A 58 -14.53 11.25 -8.72
N GLU A 59 -13.92 10.90 -9.84
CA GLU A 59 -14.39 9.89 -10.79
C GLU A 59 -14.54 8.47 -10.19
N LEU A 60 -13.83 8.15 -9.12
CA LEU A 60 -13.95 6.86 -8.43
C LEU A 60 -15.18 6.78 -7.51
N PHE A 61 -15.77 7.93 -7.17
CA PHE A 61 -16.91 8.04 -6.25
C PHE A 61 -18.21 8.41 -6.97
N SER A 62 -18.12 8.87 -8.21
CA SER A 62 -19.24 8.99 -9.13
C SER A 62 -19.76 7.59 -9.48
N ARG A 63 -20.90 7.19 -8.91
CA ARG A 63 -21.66 6.04 -9.42
C ARG A 63 -22.10 6.37 -10.85
N PRO A 64 -21.99 5.42 -11.81
CA PRO A 64 -22.75 5.56 -13.04
C PRO A 64 -24.25 5.58 -12.68
N PRO A 65 -25.07 6.33 -13.45
CA PRO A 65 -26.51 6.46 -13.20
C PRO A 65 -27.25 5.12 -13.21
#